data_AF-A0A7Y7YK53-F1
#
_entry.id   AF-A0A7Y7YK53-F1
#
_cell.length_a   1.000
_cell.length_b   1.000
_cell.length_c   1.000
_cell.angle_alpha   90.00
_cell.angle_beta   90.00
_cell.angle_gamma   90.00
#
_symmetry.space_group_name_H-M   'P 1'
#
loop_
_entity.id
_entity.type
_entity.pdbx_description
1 polymer ?
#
loop_
_entity_poly.entity_id
_entity_poly.type
_entity_poly.pdbx_seq_one_letter_code
_entity_poly.pdbx_strand_id
1 'polypeptide(L)'
;MDFDVLVTFDCTYGEWNVEGDSLRIFVEKGLVLPYCKLVNESNGVSFVRCEKSESSRVEDMFPVHYIYDAARQVEYEEWESVGGLLRARSKGGEWVQYESKSESLYAMHEFVGGCWFVFLGVSFSENTVFEYAKDRKSPSGLKVVQELSSVSFLKESSKKYLLEGVLNAPPGPGWMSWGICANSFYMELSGG
;
A
#
# COMPACT_ATOMS: atom_id res chain seq x y z
N MET A 1 0.77 10.80 8.91
CA MET A 1 1.92 10.23 8.16
C MET A 1 2.09 11.07 6.91
N ASP A 2 3.33 11.39 6.53
CA ASP A 2 3.56 12.02 5.23
C ASP A 2 3.35 10.99 4.12
N PHE A 3 2.66 11.35 3.05
CA PHE A 3 2.39 10.39 1.97
C PHE A 3 3.70 9.97 1.26
N ASP A 4 4.66 10.89 1.18
CA ASP A 4 5.92 10.72 0.46
C ASP A 4 6.85 9.65 1.08
N VAL A 5 6.55 9.19 2.30
CA VAL A 5 7.30 8.08 2.92
C VAL A 5 6.74 6.71 2.58
N LEU A 6 5.53 6.62 2.00
CA LEU A 6 4.92 5.37 1.58
C LEU A 6 5.49 4.92 0.24
N VAL A 7 5.84 3.64 0.13
CA VAL A 7 6.10 3.03 -1.20
C VAL A 7 4.82 2.38 -1.65
N THR A 8 4.13 3.06 -2.58
CA THR A 8 2.80 2.66 -3.03
C THR A 8 2.83 1.89 -4.35
N PHE A 9 3.95 1.86 -5.06
CA PHE A 9 4.07 1.31 -6.41
C PHE A 9 3.71 -0.18 -6.51
N ASP A 10 4.04 -0.96 -5.48
CA ASP A 10 3.75 -2.40 -5.42
C ASP A 10 2.35 -2.69 -4.84
N CYS A 11 1.57 -1.66 -4.51
CA CYS A 11 0.24 -1.84 -3.93
C CYS A 11 -0.73 -2.51 -4.91
N THR A 12 -1.56 -3.37 -4.35
CA THR A 12 -2.83 -3.78 -4.94
C THR A 12 -3.96 -3.00 -4.27
N TYR A 13 -4.69 -2.23 -5.06
CA TYR A 13 -5.83 -1.45 -4.61
C TYR A 13 -7.13 -2.18 -4.94
N GLY A 14 -8.07 -2.12 -4.02
CA GLY A 14 -9.39 -2.75 -4.13
C GLY A 14 -10.47 -1.70 -4.37
N GLU A 15 -11.51 -1.79 -3.54
CA GLU A 15 -12.65 -0.89 -3.56
C GLU A 15 -12.26 0.56 -3.29
N TRP A 16 -13.02 1.48 -3.89
CA TRP A 16 -12.89 2.90 -3.63
C TRP A 16 -14.28 3.55 -3.62
N ASN A 17 -14.41 4.66 -2.89
CA ASN A 17 -15.66 5.41 -2.83
C ASN A 17 -15.40 6.90 -2.65
N VAL A 18 -16.41 7.69 -3.01
CA VAL A 18 -16.43 9.14 -2.85
C VAL A 18 -17.64 9.51 -2.01
N GLU A 19 -17.42 10.23 -0.92
CA GLU A 19 -18.47 10.75 -0.06
C GLU A 19 -18.20 12.23 0.22
N GLY A 20 -19.03 13.12 -0.35
CA GLY A 20 -18.77 14.56 -0.30
C GLY A 20 -17.45 14.93 -0.99
N ASP A 21 -16.52 15.52 -0.23
CA ASP A 21 -15.16 15.87 -0.65
C ASP A 21 -14.10 14.87 -0.16
N SER A 22 -14.52 13.68 0.27
CA SER A 22 -13.65 12.60 0.71
C SER A 22 -13.53 11.52 -0.37
N LEU A 23 -12.30 11.11 -0.68
CA LEU A 23 -11.99 9.95 -1.51
C LEU A 23 -11.33 8.89 -0.64
N ARG A 24 -11.91 7.70 -0.60
CA ARG A 24 -11.37 6.54 0.12
C ARG A 24 -10.97 5.47 -0.88
N ILE A 25 -9.76 4.92 -0.71
CA ILE A 25 -9.21 3.87 -1.57
C ILE A 25 -8.69 2.76 -0.67
N PHE A 26 -9.17 1.54 -0.87
CA PHE A 26 -8.71 0.38 -0.11
C PHE A 26 -7.39 -0.15 -0.67
N VAL A 27 -6.43 -0.38 0.22
CA VAL A 27 -5.16 -1.04 -0.10
C VAL A 27 -5.27 -2.48 0.39
N GLU A 28 -5.38 -3.42 -0.55
CA GLU A 28 -5.49 -4.85 -0.24
C GLU A 28 -4.16 -5.39 0.30
N LYS A 29 -3.05 -5.07 -0.37
CA LYS A 29 -1.69 -5.52 -0.05
C LYS A 29 -0.62 -4.72 -0.79
N GLY A 30 0.65 -5.01 -0.53
CA GLY A 30 1.79 -4.50 -1.30
C GLY A 30 2.33 -3.14 -0.85
N LEU A 31 1.78 -2.57 0.23
CA LEU A 31 2.30 -1.33 0.81
C LEU A 31 3.59 -1.62 1.58
N VAL A 32 4.63 -0.82 1.36
CA VAL A 32 5.86 -0.90 2.17
C VAL A 32 5.98 0.32 3.07
N LEU A 33 6.28 0.08 4.34
CA LEU A 33 6.53 1.09 5.36
C LEU A 33 8.03 1.13 5.66
N PRO A 34 8.81 2.07 5.11
CA PRO A 34 10.25 2.10 5.34
C PRO A 34 10.56 2.64 6.75
N TYR A 35 10.89 1.74 7.68
CA TYR A 35 11.33 2.01 9.06
C TYR A 35 10.55 3.14 9.73
N CYS A 36 9.37 2.83 10.27
CA CYS A 36 8.50 3.82 10.89
C CYS A 36 8.30 3.55 12.38
N LYS A 37 8.08 4.62 13.14
CA LYS A 37 7.60 4.55 14.52
C LYS A 37 6.30 5.31 14.68
N LEU A 38 5.50 4.88 15.64
CA LEU A 38 4.28 5.60 16.04
C LEU A 38 4.66 6.71 17.00
N VAL A 39 4.17 7.91 16.72
CA VAL A 39 4.28 9.06 17.60
C VAL A 39 2.86 9.50 17.97
N ASN A 40 2.61 9.63 19.27
CA ASN A 40 1.36 10.19 19.77
C ASN A 40 1.50 11.71 19.78
N GLU A 41 0.70 12.38 18.96
CA GLU A 41 0.56 13.82 18.90
C GLU A 41 -0.77 14.24 19.55
N SER A 42 -0.91 15.53 19.86
CA SER A 42 -2.16 16.06 20.46
C SER A 42 -3.41 15.83 19.60
N ASN A 43 -3.22 15.56 18.31
CA ASN A 43 -4.28 15.45 17.30
C ASN A 43 -4.45 14.01 16.78
N GLY A 44 -3.78 13.03 17.38
CA GLY A 44 -3.87 11.62 16.99
C GLY A 44 -2.52 10.92 16.93
N VAL A 45 -2.48 9.81 16.21
CA VAL A 45 -1.27 8.99 16.06
C VAL A 45 -0.70 9.18 14.66
N SER A 46 0.60 9.44 14.58
CA SER A 46 1.30 9.61 13.31
C SER A 46 2.39 8.55 13.14
N PHE A 47 2.52 8.01 11.93
CA PHE A 47 3.72 7.27 11.54
C PHE A 47 4.78 8.27 11.09
N VAL A 48 5.96 8.16 11.68
CA VAL A 48 7.12 8.99 11.36
C VAL A 48 8.28 8.08 10.98
N ARG A 49 8.94 8.39 9.87
CA ARG A 49 10.15 7.68 9.44
C ARG A 49 11.23 7.82 10.51
N CYS A 50 11.94 6.73 10.77
CA CYS A 50 12.97 6.66 11.79
C CYS A 50 14.13 5.76 11.33
N GLU A 51 15.17 5.67 12.16
CA GLU A 51 16.26 4.73 11.92
C GLU A 51 15.80 3.29 12.21
N LYS A 52 16.45 2.31 11.57
CA LYS A 52 16.14 0.88 11.77
C LYS A 52 16.18 0.45 13.24
N SER A 53 17.08 1.02 14.02
CA SER A 53 17.23 0.79 15.47
C SER A 53 16.07 1.32 16.31
N GLU A 54 15.31 2.28 15.78
CA GLU A 54 14.18 2.94 16.44
C GLU A 54 12.82 2.50 15.90
N SER A 55 12.81 1.70 14.83
CA SER A 55 11.58 1.21 14.20
C SER A 55 10.84 0.29 15.16
N SER A 56 9.61 0.67 15.50
CA SER A 56 8.65 -0.29 16.06
C SER A 56 8.15 -1.20 14.93
N ARG A 57 7.72 -2.42 15.26
CA ARG A 57 6.99 -3.31 14.34
C ARG A 57 5.59 -2.74 14.09
N VAL A 58 5.52 -1.66 13.31
CA VAL A 58 4.25 -0.98 12.99
C VAL A 58 3.41 -1.80 12.03
N GLU A 59 4.06 -2.68 11.28
CA GLU A 59 3.49 -3.61 10.33
C GLU A 59 2.54 -4.61 11.03
N ASP A 60 2.84 -4.98 12.28
CA ASP A 60 1.99 -5.84 13.13
C ASP A 60 0.59 -5.22 13.39
N MET A 61 0.42 -3.91 13.17
CA MET A 61 -0.89 -3.24 13.30
C MET A 61 -1.78 -3.42 12.07
N PHE A 62 -1.22 -3.85 10.94
CA PHE A 62 -1.96 -4.00 9.70
C PHE A 62 -2.66 -5.37 9.66
N PRO A 63 -3.94 -5.42 9.25
CA PRO A 63 -4.67 -6.69 9.11
C PRO A 63 -4.01 -7.66 8.13
N VAL A 64 -3.28 -7.14 7.15
CA VAL A 64 -2.47 -7.92 6.22
C VAL A 64 -1.02 -7.51 6.42
N HIS A 65 -0.15 -8.47 6.74
CA HIS A 65 1.30 -8.34 6.79
C HIS A 65 1.93 -9.64 6.30
N TYR A 66 2.95 -9.55 5.45
CA TYR A 66 3.59 -10.73 4.85
C TYR A 66 4.98 -10.39 4.31
N ILE A 67 5.79 -11.42 4.12
CA ILE A 67 7.02 -11.31 3.34
C ILE A 67 6.76 -11.83 1.92
N TYR A 68 7.22 -11.10 0.91
CA TYR A 68 7.23 -11.59 -0.47
C TYR A 68 8.65 -11.89 -0.96
N ASP A 69 8.93 -13.16 -1.25
CA ASP A 69 10.15 -13.56 -1.94
C ASP A 69 9.91 -13.55 -3.45
N ALA A 70 10.41 -12.51 -4.12
CA ALA A 70 10.32 -12.36 -5.58
C ALA A 70 11.12 -13.42 -6.36
N ALA A 71 12.21 -13.95 -5.81
CA ALA A 71 12.99 -14.99 -6.49
C ALA A 71 12.24 -16.33 -6.50
N ARG A 72 11.50 -16.62 -5.43
CA ARG A 72 10.68 -17.84 -5.32
C ARG A 72 9.23 -17.64 -5.77
N GLN A 73 8.79 -16.39 -5.92
CA GLN A 73 7.40 -16.00 -6.19
C GLN A 73 6.45 -16.55 -5.10
N VAL A 74 6.83 -16.38 -3.82
CA VAL A 74 6.10 -16.90 -2.67
C VAL A 74 5.80 -15.79 -1.66
N GLU A 75 4.56 -15.79 -1.16
CA GLU A 75 4.12 -14.99 -0.02
C GLU A 75 4.19 -15.83 1.27
N TYR A 76 4.87 -15.30 2.28
CA TYR A 76 4.99 -15.91 3.61
C TYR A 76 4.14 -15.14 4.62
N GLU A 77 3.17 -15.81 5.23
CA GLU A 77 2.27 -15.22 6.25
C GLU A 77 2.88 -15.27 7.66
N GLU A 78 3.84 -16.17 7.89
CA GLU A 78 4.54 -16.29 9.17
C GLU A 78 6.05 -16.37 8.95
N TRP A 79 6.81 -15.62 9.75
CA TRP A 79 8.26 -15.62 9.66
C TRP A 79 8.96 -15.25 10.97
N GLU A 80 10.22 -15.63 11.07
CA GLU A 80 11.12 -15.27 12.14
C GLU A 80 12.58 -15.20 11.64
N SER A 81 13.44 -14.54 12.43
CA SER A 81 14.89 -14.53 12.17
C SER A 81 15.59 -15.51 13.12
N VAL A 82 16.12 -16.60 12.56
CA VAL A 82 16.88 -17.62 13.31
C VAL A 82 18.34 -17.53 12.91
N GLY A 83 19.21 -17.09 13.83
CA GLY A 83 20.64 -16.93 13.54
C GLY A 83 20.95 -15.91 12.43
N GLY A 84 20.05 -14.93 12.24
CA GLY A 84 20.15 -13.94 11.16
C GLY A 84 19.68 -14.46 9.79
N LEU A 85 19.01 -15.61 9.76
CA LEU A 85 18.42 -16.20 8.55
C LEU A 85 16.90 -16.18 8.66
N LEU A 86 16.23 -15.94 7.53
CA LEU A 86 14.80 -16.00 7.41
C LEU A 86 14.35 -17.45 7.56
N ARG A 87 13.42 -17.68 8.48
CA ARG A 87 12.63 -18.89 8.56
C ARG A 87 11.18 -18.48 8.40
N ALA A 88 10.50 -19.01 7.39
CA ALA A 88 9.17 -18.53 7.00
C ALA A 88 8.28 -19.65 6.48
N ARG A 89 6.96 -19.48 6.53
CA ARG A 89 5.99 -20.39 5.92
C ARG A 89 4.85 -19.64 5.25
N SER A 90 4.38 -20.19 4.14
CA SER A 90 3.18 -19.72 3.46
C SER A 90 1.94 -20.22 4.19
N LYS A 91 0.76 -19.70 3.80
CA LYS A 91 -0.52 -20.12 4.37
C LYS A 91 -0.69 -21.64 4.28
N GLY A 92 -0.74 -22.30 5.44
CA GLY A 92 -0.89 -23.76 5.52
C GLY A 92 0.29 -24.57 4.99
N GLY A 93 1.43 -23.91 4.71
CA GLY A 93 2.65 -24.54 4.21
C GLY A 93 3.60 -24.99 5.31
N GLU A 94 4.66 -25.69 4.91
CA GLU A 94 5.76 -26.07 5.80
C GLU A 94 6.72 -24.90 6.04
N TRP A 95 7.43 -24.96 7.17
CA TRP A 95 8.50 -24.02 7.49
C TRP A 95 9.69 -24.25 6.57
N VAL A 96 10.08 -23.20 5.85
CA VAL A 96 11.29 -23.16 5.04
C VAL A 96 12.33 -22.32 5.76
N GLN A 97 13.54 -22.85 5.89
CA GLN A 97 14.67 -22.12 6.44
C GLN A 97 15.65 -21.75 5.32
N TYR A 98 16.02 -20.48 5.25
CA TYR A 98 17.02 -20.01 4.30
C TYR A 98 18.41 -20.42 4.78
N GLU A 99 19.24 -20.88 3.86
CA GLU A 99 20.62 -21.30 4.16
C GLU A 99 21.61 -20.15 3.94
N SER A 100 21.27 -19.20 3.06
CA SER A 100 22.11 -18.07 2.69
C SER A 100 21.64 -16.77 3.33
N LYS A 101 22.58 -16.05 3.95
CA LYS A 101 22.32 -14.72 4.51
C LYS A 101 21.97 -13.69 3.44
N SER A 102 22.58 -13.77 2.26
CA SER A 102 22.28 -12.82 1.18
C SER A 102 20.88 -13.03 0.63
N GLU A 103 20.47 -14.28 0.40
CA GLU A 103 19.12 -14.62 -0.03
C GLU A 103 18.09 -14.23 1.02
N SER A 104 18.38 -14.53 2.29
CA SER A 104 17.54 -14.14 3.40
C SER A 104 17.34 -12.63 3.49
N LEU A 105 18.40 -11.84 3.33
CA LEU A 105 18.30 -10.37 3.40
C LEU A 105 17.48 -9.80 2.25
N TYR A 106 17.60 -10.39 1.05
CA TYR A 106 16.82 -9.99 -0.11
C TYR A 106 15.34 -10.35 0.05
N ALA A 107 15.03 -11.48 0.70
CA ALA A 107 13.66 -11.90 0.95
C ALA A 107 12.99 -11.12 2.09
N MET A 108 13.72 -10.49 3.02
CA MET A 108 13.15 -9.79 4.19
C MET A 108 12.52 -8.42 3.87
N HIS A 109 11.78 -8.32 2.77
CA HIS A 109 10.92 -7.17 2.50
C HIS A 109 9.50 -7.48 2.98
N GLU A 110 9.10 -6.76 4.03
CA GLU A 110 7.77 -6.85 4.60
C GLU A 110 6.80 -5.92 3.88
N PHE A 111 5.65 -6.47 3.53
CA PHE A 111 4.56 -5.78 2.87
C PHE A 111 3.34 -5.82 3.77
N VAL A 112 2.56 -4.75 3.74
CA VAL A 112 1.32 -4.63 4.51
C VAL A 112 0.13 -4.31 3.61
N GLY A 113 -1.07 -4.39 4.17
CA GLY A 113 -2.32 -4.05 3.51
C GLY A 113 -3.51 -4.12 4.47
N GLY A 114 -4.72 -4.20 3.92
CA GLY A 114 -5.95 -4.22 4.70
C GLY A 114 -6.29 -2.86 5.32
N CYS A 115 -5.83 -1.76 4.72
CA CYS A 115 -6.04 -0.41 5.21
C CYS A 115 -6.74 0.49 4.17
N TRP A 116 -7.31 1.59 4.62
CA TRP A 116 -7.87 2.62 3.76
C TRP A 116 -6.94 3.82 3.67
N PHE A 117 -6.68 4.25 2.45
CA PHE A 117 -6.17 5.58 2.17
C PHE A 117 -7.34 6.55 2.09
N VAL A 118 -7.34 7.58 2.94
CA VAL A 118 -8.40 8.57 3.00
C VAL A 118 -7.84 9.95 2.67
N PHE A 119 -8.38 10.55 1.62
CA PHE A 119 -8.05 11.89 1.16
C PHE A 119 -9.23 12.82 1.43
N LEU A 120 -9.01 13.88 2.19
CA LEU A 120 -10.06 14.85 2.54
C LEU A 120 -9.87 16.17 1.80
N GLY A 121 -11.00 16.78 1.41
CA GLY A 121 -11.00 18.01 0.65
C GLY A 121 -10.45 17.83 -0.75
N VAL A 122 -10.87 16.76 -1.42
CA VAL A 122 -10.46 16.42 -2.79
C VAL A 122 -11.04 17.45 -3.76
N SER A 123 -10.17 18.20 -4.43
CA SER A 123 -10.55 19.16 -5.47
C SER A 123 -10.54 18.54 -6.86
N PHE A 124 -9.64 17.58 -7.08
CA PHE A 124 -9.45 16.90 -8.35
C PHE A 124 -8.91 15.50 -8.14
N SER A 125 -9.34 14.55 -8.96
CA SER A 125 -8.83 13.19 -8.98
C SER A 125 -8.95 12.62 -10.39
N GLU A 126 -7.85 12.13 -10.94
CA GLU A 126 -7.80 11.48 -12.25
C GLU A 126 -7.19 10.09 -12.09
N ASN A 127 -7.95 9.07 -12.45
CA ASN A 127 -7.53 7.67 -12.45
C ASN A 127 -7.42 7.17 -13.89
N THR A 128 -6.26 6.65 -14.26
CA THR A 128 -6.04 5.90 -15.48
C THR A 128 -5.77 4.43 -15.16
N VAL A 129 -6.58 3.54 -15.72
CA VAL A 129 -6.42 2.09 -15.63
C VAL A 129 -6.12 1.50 -17.01
N PHE A 130 -5.03 0.75 -17.10
CA PHE A 130 -4.68 -0.09 -18.23
C PHE A 130 -5.09 -1.53 -17.89
N GLU A 131 -6.22 -1.97 -18.46
CA GLU A 131 -6.79 -3.28 -18.15
C GLU A 131 -5.87 -4.42 -18.59
N TYR A 132 -5.81 -5.46 -17.78
CA TYR A 132 -5.16 -6.70 -18.15
C TYR A 132 -6.11 -7.60 -18.96
N ALA A 133 -5.52 -8.40 -19.84
CA ALA A 133 -6.19 -9.52 -20.48
C ALA A 133 -6.56 -10.58 -19.44
N LYS A 134 -7.29 -11.61 -19.86
CA LYS A 134 -7.76 -12.70 -18.97
C LYS A 134 -6.62 -13.42 -18.22
N ASP A 135 -5.40 -13.36 -18.74
CA ASP A 135 -4.21 -13.93 -18.11
C ASP A 135 -3.67 -13.09 -16.94
N ARG A 136 -4.23 -11.90 -16.69
CA ARG A 136 -3.83 -10.92 -15.67
C ARG A 136 -2.36 -10.49 -15.76
N LYS A 137 -1.74 -10.66 -16.93
CA LYS A 137 -0.31 -10.39 -17.15
C LYS A 137 -0.08 -9.57 -18.40
N SER A 138 -0.86 -9.83 -19.44
CA SER A 138 -0.78 -9.10 -20.69
C SER A 138 -1.75 -7.93 -20.67
N PRO A 139 -1.45 -6.79 -21.31
CA PRO A 139 -2.43 -5.72 -21.48
C PRO A 139 -3.58 -6.19 -22.40
N SER A 140 -4.83 -5.85 -22.06
CA SER A 140 -5.97 -6.07 -22.95
C SER A 140 -6.00 -5.06 -24.12
N GLY A 141 -5.25 -3.97 -23.99
CA GLY A 141 -5.28 -2.81 -24.90
C GLY A 141 -6.37 -1.80 -24.56
N LEU A 142 -7.22 -2.08 -23.55
CA LEU A 142 -8.22 -1.14 -23.06
C LEU A 142 -7.60 -0.19 -22.03
N LYS A 143 -7.91 1.09 -22.20
CA LYS A 143 -7.56 2.17 -21.28
C LYS A 143 -8.84 2.83 -20.80
N VAL A 144 -9.02 2.88 -19.48
CA VAL A 144 -10.13 3.58 -18.84
C VAL A 144 -9.58 4.79 -18.11
N VAL A 145 -10.18 5.95 -18.36
CA VAL A 145 -9.87 7.19 -17.63
C VAL A 145 -11.12 7.62 -16.90
N GLN A 146 -10.99 7.86 -15.59
CA GLN A 146 -12.05 8.36 -14.73
C GLN A 146 -11.58 9.65 -14.07
N GLU A 147 -12.35 10.72 -14.27
CA GLU A 147 -12.07 12.03 -13.69
C GLU A 147 -13.17 12.41 -12.70
N LEU A 148 -12.73 12.89 -11.54
CA LEU A 148 -13.56 13.48 -10.51
C LEU A 148 -13.06 14.90 -10.29
N SER A 149 -13.92 15.88 -10.53
CA SER A 149 -13.62 17.28 -10.25
C SER A 149 -14.73 17.89 -9.41
N SER A 150 -14.36 18.63 -8.38
CA SER A 150 -15.30 19.43 -7.61
C SER A 150 -15.09 20.91 -7.96
N VAL A 151 -16.16 21.57 -8.40
CA VAL A 151 -16.15 23.01 -8.75
C VAL A 151 -15.98 23.87 -7.49
N SER A 152 -16.21 23.28 -6.32
CA SER A 152 -16.10 23.96 -5.03
C SER A 152 -14.69 23.78 -4.46
N PHE A 153 -13.95 24.89 -4.47
CA PHE A 153 -12.76 25.17 -3.67
C PHE A 153 -11.39 24.75 -4.24
N LEU A 154 -10.85 25.59 -5.13
CA LEU A 154 -9.41 25.82 -5.21
C LEU A 154 -8.97 26.57 -3.94
N LYS A 155 -8.73 25.86 -2.84
CA LYS A 155 -7.97 26.40 -1.71
C LYS A 155 -6.48 26.36 -2.04
N GLU A 156 -5.74 27.41 -1.67
CA GLU A 156 -4.28 27.55 -1.88
C GLU A 156 -3.41 26.44 -1.23
N SER A 157 -4.00 25.47 -0.52
CA SER A 157 -3.30 24.45 0.28
C SER A 157 -3.48 23.01 -0.20
N SER A 158 -4.03 22.77 -1.39
CA SER A 158 -4.17 21.40 -1.91
C SER A 158 -2.81 20.77 -2.24
N LYS A 159 -2.55 19.58 -1.69
CA LYS A 159 -1.38 18.74 -2.02
C LYS A 159 -1.73 17.76 -3.13
N LYS A 160 -0.72 17.36 -3.91
CA LYS A 160 -0.85 16.34 -4.94
C LYS A 160 -0.32 15.01 -4.40
N TYR A 161 -1.09 13.96 -4.63
CA TYR A 161 -0.78 12.58 -4.28
C TYR A 161 -0.82 11.76 -5.56
N LEU A 162 0.12 10.82 -5.70
CA LEU A 162 0.17 9.92 -6.84
C LEU A 162 0.16 8.49 -6.32
N LEU A 163 -0.85 7.73 -6.73
CA LEU A 163 -0.92 6.30 -6.50
C LEU A 163 -0.60 5.59 -7.80
N GLU A 164 0.24 4.57 -7.70
CA GLU A 164 0.55 3.66 -8.79
C GLU A 164 0.48 2.24 -8.25
N GLY A 165 0.13 1.28 -9.10
CA GLY A 165 0.08 -0.13 -8.72
C GLY A 165 -1.00 -0.89 -9.47
N VAL A 166 -1.49 -1.98 -8.89
CA VAL A 166 -2.53 -2.81 -9.51
C VAL A 166 -3.90 -2.44 -8.94
N LEU A 167 -4.87 -2.14 -9.79
CA LEU A 167 -6.28 -2.07 -9.37
C LEU A 167 -6.92 -3.44 -9.57
N ASN A 168 -7.46 -4.03 -8.50
CA ASN A 168 -8.14 -5.33 -8.46
C ASN A 168 -9.66 -5.18 -8.26
N ALA A 169 -10.22 -4.00 -8.53
CA ALA A 169 -11.65 -3.72 -8.56
C ALA A 169 -12.04 -3.09 -9.91
N PRO A 170 -13.33 -3.09 -10.31
CA PRO A 170 -13.77 -2.42 -11.53
C PRO A 170 -13.31 -0.94 -11.58
N PRO A 171 -12.85 -0.42 -12.74
CA PRO A 171 -12.83 -1.05 -14.06
C PRO A 171 -11.66 -2.02 -14.32
N GLY A 172 -10.85 -2.36 -13.32
CA GLY A 172 -9.82 -3.39 -13.39
C GLY A 172 -10.37 -4.83 -13.50
N PRO A 173 -9.48 -5.84 -13.52
CA PRO A 173 -8.09 -5.78 -13.07
C PRO A 173 -7.14 -5.12 -14.06
N GLY A 174 -6.19 -4.31 -13.59
CA GLY A 174 -5.23 -3.62 -14.46
C GLY A 174 -4.17 -2.82 -13.72
N TRP A 175 -3.17 -2.33 -14.46
CA TRP A 175 -2.21 -1.35 -13.95
C TRP A 175 -2.90 0.01 -13.82
N MET A 176 -2.73 0.68 -12.69
CA MET A 176 -3.39 1.93 -12.37
C MET A 176 -2.37 3.02 -12.05
N SER A 177 -2.65 4.23 -12.54
CA SER A 177 -2.01 5.47 -12.14
C SER A 177 -3.10 6.47 -11.78
N TRP A 178 -3.07 7.00 -10.56
CA TRP A 178 -4.15 7.82 -10.01
C TRP A 178 -3.58 9.05 -9.29
N GLY A 179 -3.79 10.21 -9.93
CA GLY A 179 -3.42 11.51 -9.40
C GLY A 179 -4.57 12.11 -8.59
N ILE A 180 -4.30 12.55 -7.36
CA ILE A 180 -5.30 13.09 -6.43
C ILE A 180 -4.79 14.44 -5.90
N CYS A 181 -5.64 15.46 -5.95
CA CYS A 181 -5.41 16.76 -5.33
C CYS A 181 -6.33 16.88 -4.12
N ALA A 182 -5.77 16.92 -2.90
CA ALA A 182 -6.55 16.99 -1.67
C ALA A 182 -5.88 17.84 -0.59
N ASN A 183 -6.66 18.33 0.38
CA ASN A 183 -6.13 19.15 1.49
C ASN A 183 -5.31 18.32 2.48
N SER A 184 -5.73 17.08 2.73
CA SER A 184 -5.06 16.19 3.69
C SER A 184 -5.23 14.72 3.35
N PHE A 185 -4.36 13.90 3.94
CA PHE A 185 -4.32 12.46 3.79
C PHE A 185 -4.11 11.80 5.16
N TYR A 186 -4.79 10.68 5.39
CA TYR A 186 -4.51 9.79 6.51
C TYR A 186 -4.85 8.33 6.15
N MET A 187 -4.35 7.40 6.95
CA MET A 187 -4.66 5.97 6.80
C MET A 187 -5.62 5.54 7.91
N GLU A 188 -6.62 4.75 7.56
CA GLU A 188 -7.45 4.01 8.53
C GLU A 188 -7.05 2.55 8.49
N LEU A 189 -6.64 2.03 9.64
CA LEU A 189 -6.47 0.59 9.83
C LEU A 189 -7.83 0.03 10.17
N SER A 190 -8.31 -0.93 9.37
CA SER A 190 -9.52 -1.69 9.68
C SER A 190 -9.25 -2.40 11.02
N GLY A 191 -9.80 -1.89 12.12
CA GLY A 191 -9.63 -2.51 13.43
C GLY A 191 -10.18 -3.94 13.42
N GLY A 192 -9.47 -4.84 14.12
CA GLY A 192 -10.02 -6.14 14.51
C GLY A 192 -11.24 -6.01 15.42
#